data_AF-A0A1D2WFK8-F1
#
_entry.id   AF-A0A1D2WFK8-F1
#
_cell.length_a   1.000
_cell.length_b   1.000
_cell.length_c   1.000
_cell.angle_alpha   90.00
_cell.angle_beta   90.00
_cell.angle_gamma   90.00
#
_symmetry.space_group_name_H-M   'P 1'
#
loop_
_entity.id
_entity.type
_entity.pdbx_description
1 polymer ?
#
loop_
_entity_poly.entity_id
_entity_poly.type
_entity_poly.pdbx_seq_one_letter_code
_entity_poly.pdbx_strand_id
1 'polypeptide(L)' 'MKIKKEVKKELTKEEYSDFIKKVISINEKQKSMPSYVMIDDVKIYKNEYIEAIENVNKFILENGRHPETITIYVKRRRK' A
#
# COMPACT_ATOMS: atom_id res chain seq x y z
N MET A 1 0.86 -14.08 20.61
CA MET A 1 -0.27 -13.13 20.42
C MET A 1 -0.40 -12.86 18.93
N LYS A 2 -1.41 -13.42 18.23
CA LYS A 2 -1.61 -13.17 16.79
C LYS A 2 -2.09 -11.72 16.65
N ILE A 3 -1.23 -10.82 16.18
CA ILE A 3 -1.65 -9.46 15.83
C ILE A 3 -2.64 -9.61 14.67
N LYS A 4 -3.94 -9.46 14.96
CA LYS A 4 -4.98 -9.47 13.94
C LYS A 4 -4.78 -8.17 13.14
N LYS A 5 -4.17 -8.28 11.96
CA LYS A 5 -4.04 -7.14 11.06
C LYS A 5 -5.44 -6.78 10.58
N GLU A 6 -5.88 -5.56 10.90
CA GLU A 6 -7.17 -5.04 10.47
C GLU A 6 -7.04 -4.60 9.01
N VAL A 7 -7.95 -5.04 8.14
CA VAL A 7 -7.96 -4.65 6.74
C VAL A 7 -8.42 -3.21 6.64
N LYS A 8 -7.63 -2.37 5.96
CA LYS A 8 -7.96 -0.96 5.75
C LYS A 8 -8.60 -0.72 4.40
N LYS A 9 -8.08 -1.36 3.36
CA LYS A 9 -8.56 -1.27 1.98
C LYS A 9 -8.08 -2.48 1.20
N GLU A 10 -8.91 -2.96 0.29
CA GLU A 10 -8.53 -3.93 -0.73
C GLU A 10 -8.52 -3.22 -2.08
N LEU A 11 -7.52 -3.53 -2.89
CA LEU A 11 -7.33 -2.96 -4.22
C LEU A 11 -7.21 -4.11 -5.21
N THR A 12 -7.83 -3.97 -6.36
CA THR A 12 -7.50 -4.75 -7.55
C THR A 12 -6.09 -4.41 -8.02
N LYS A 13 -5.52 -5.25 -8.90
CA LYS A 13 -4.24 -4.97 -9.55
C LYS A 13 -4.22 -3.59 -10.25
N GLU A 14 -5.32 -3.20 -10.87
CA GLU A 14 -5.45 -1.92 -11.59
C GLU A 14 -5.46 -0.74 -10.62
N GLU A 15 -6.31 -0.79 -9.59
CA GLU A 15 -6.38 0.23 -8.55
C GLU A 15 -5.05 0.36 -7.80
N TYR A 16 -4.37 -0.75 -7.54
CA TYR A 16 -3.03 -0.73 -6.95
C TYR A 16 -2.00 -0.08 -7.88
N SER A 17 -2.05 -0.35 -9.18
CA SER A 17 -1.16 0.29 -10.15
C SER A 17 -1.34 1.81 -10.17
N ASP A 18 -2.59 2.28 -10.22
CA ASP A 18 -2.91 3.71 -10.21
C ASP A 18 -2.56 4.36 -8.87
N PHE A 19 -2.74 3.65 -7.77
CA PHE A 19 -2.27 4.05 -6.46
C PHE A 19 -0.75 4.28 -6.44
N ILE A 20 0.04 3.36 -6.99
CA ILE A 20 1.50 3.51 -7.05
C ILE A 20 1.91 4.66 -7.98
N LYS A 21 1.26 4.82 -9.15
CA LYS A 21 1.50 5.98 -10.03
C LYS A 21 1.24 7.29 -9.29
N LYS A 22 0.18 7.36 -8.48
CA LYS A 22 -0.12 8.55 -7.65
C LYS A 22 0.97 8.82 -6.62
N VAL A 23 1.46 7.80 -5.92
CA VAL A 23 2.59 7.92 -4.97
C VAL A 23 3.83 8.47 -5.68
N ILE A 24 4.19 7.90 -6.84
CA ILE A 24 5.36 8.32 -7.63
C ILE A 24 5.20 9.77 -8.11
N SER A 25 4.03 10.13 -8.66
CA SER A 25 3.76 11.49 -9.14
C SER A 25 3.88 12.54 -8.02
N ILE A 26 3.42 12.22 -6.80
CA ILE A 26 3.59 13.11 -5.65
C ILE A 26 5.07 13.21 -5.27
N ASN A 27 5.78 12.08 -5.22
CA ASN A 27 7.21 12.05 -4.91
C ASN A 27 8.06 12.86 -5.90
N GLU A 28 7.77 12.79 -7.20
CA GLU A 28 8.47 13.57 -8.22
C GLU A 28 8.27 15.08 -8.03
N LYS A 29 7.05 15.50 -7.67
CA LYS A 29 6.69 16.91 -7.43
C LYS A 29 7.29 17.45 -6.13
N GLN A 30 7.24 16.67 -5.05
CA GLN A 30 7.67 17.09 -3.71
C GLN A 30 9.11 16.70 -3.36
N LYS A 31 9.80 16.00 -4.28
CA LYS A 31 11.12 15.37 -4.07
C LYS A 31 11.21 14.51 -2.81
N SER A 32 10.07 14.02 -2.32
CA SER A 32 9.96 13.24 -1.09
C SER A 32 8.70 12.37 -1.12
N MET A 33 8.81 11.17 -0.52
CA MET A 33 7.69 10.23 -0.45
C MET A 33 6.56 10.80 0.41
N PRO A 34 5.31 10.80 -0.07
CA PRO A 34 4.19 11.38 0.64
C PRO A 34 3.98 10.76 2.02
N SER A 35 3.65 11.56 3.02
CA SER A 35 3.36 11.00 4.37
C SER A 35 2.07 10.16 4.39
N TYR A 36 1.16 10.43 3.45
CA TYR A 36 -0.06 9.67 3.21
C TYR A 36 -0.57 9.93 1.79
N VAL A 37 -1.44 9.05 1.30
CA VAL A 37 -2.16 9.20 0.03
C VAL A 37 -3.64 8.86 0.27
N MET A 38 -4.53 9.57 -0.41
CA MET A 38 -5.98 9.33 -0.38
C MET A 38 -6.39 8.38 -1.52
N ILE A 39 -7.17 7.34 -1.20
CA ILE A 39 -7.84 6.42 -2.14
C ILE A 39 -9.29 6.30 -1.70
N ASP A 40 -10.27 6.69 -2.53
CA ASP A 40 -11.71 6.66 -2.21
C ASP A 40 -12.04 7.19 -0.81
N ASP A 41 -11.54 8.39 -0.50
CA ASP A 41 -11.66 9.05 0.81
C ASP A 41 -11.00 8.31 1.99
N VAL A 42 -10.29 7.20 1.74
CA VAL A 42 -9.49 6.49 2.73
C VAL A 42 -8.06 7.03 2.72
N LYS A 43 -7.63 7.49 3.89
CA LYS A 43 -6.26 7.97 4.12
C LYS A 43 -5.30 6.81 4.38
N ILE A 44 -4.41 6.51 3.44
CA ILE A 44 -3.37 5.47 3.58
C ILE A 44 -2.05 6.13 3.93
N TYR A 45 -1.49 5.79 5.10
CA TYR A 45 -0.23 6.34 5.58
C TYR A 45 0.98 5.66 4.95
N LYS A 46 2.12 6.37 4.95
CA LYS A 46 3.40 5.87 4.41
C LYS A 46 3.80 4.49 4.88
N ASN A 47 3.70 4.23 6.16
CA ASN A 47 4.03 2.94 6.75
C ASN A 47 3.08 1.81 6.34
N GLU A 48 1.84 2.12 5.95
CA GLU A 48 0.83 1.14 5.51
C GLU A 48 1.04 0.80 4.05
N TYR A 49 1.25 1.79 3.18
CA TYR A 49 1.47 1.51 1.76
C TYR A 49 2.86 0.94 1.47
N ILE A 50 3.89 1.28 2.24
CA ILE A 50 5.21 0.64 2.10
C ILE A 50 5.08 -0.86 2.39
N GLU A 51 4.36 -1.21 3.45
CA GLU A 51 4.10 -2.61 3.79
C GLU A 51 3.28 -3.32 2.71
N ALA A 52 2.30 -2.64 2.11
CA ALA A 52 1.57 -3.18 0.95
C ALA A 52 2.51 -3.44 -0.24
N ILE A 53 3.42 -2.50 -0.56
CA ILE A 53 4.42 -2.66 -1.63
C ILE A 53 5.34 -3.84 -1.34
N GLU A 54 5.84 -3.96 -0.11
CA GLU A 54 6.69 -5.07 0.33
C GLU A 54 5.97 -6.42 0.18
N ASN A 55 4.70 -6.51 0.59
CA ASN A 55 3.91 -7.73 0.46
C ASN A 55 3.68 -8.11 -1.01
N VAL A 56 3.40 -7.14 -1.87
CA VAL A 56 3.23 -7.38 -3.31
C VAL A 56 4.53 -7.86 -3.94
N ASN A 57 5.65 -7.20 -3.64
CA ASN A 57 6.97 -7.59 -4.15
C ASN A 57 7.36 -8.99 -3.69
N LYS A 58 7.11 -9.30 -2.41
CA LYS A 58 7.34 -10.65 -1.86
C LYS A 58 6.50 -11.69 -2.58
N PHE A 59 5.21 -11.40 -2.80
CA PHE A 59 4.33 -12.31 -3.53
C PHE A 59 4.82 -12.58 -4.95
N ILE A 60 5.26 -11.53 -5.68
CA ILE A 60 5.82 -11.66 -7.02
C ILE A 60 7.09 -12.50 -7.01
N LEU A 61 7.99 -12.27 -6.06
CA LEU A 61 9.23 -13.03 -5.93
C LEU A 61 8.97 -14.52 -5.67
N GLU A 62 7.98 -14.84 -4.84
CA GLU A 62 7.64 -16.22 -4.45
C GLU A 62 6.84 -16.97 -5.51
N ASN A 63 6.00 -16.27 -6.30
CA ASN A 63 5.03 -16.91 -7.18
C ASN A 63 5.27 -16.63 -8.68
N GLY A 64 6.18 -15.72 -9.03
CA GLY A 64 6.45 -15.33 -10.43
C GLY A 64 5.28 -14.59 -11.11
N ARG A 65 4.27 -14.14 -10.35
CA ARG A 65 3.10 -13.42 -10.87
C ARG A 65 2.63 -12.34 -9.90
N HIS A 66 1.89 -11.36 -10.42
CA HIS A 66 1.24 -10.35 -9.58
C HIS A 66 0.07 -10.95 -8.80
N PRO A 67 -0.21 -10.46 -7.57
CA PRO A 67 -1.44 -10.79 -6.87
C PRO A 67 -2.66 -10.19 -7.61
N GLU A 68 -3.79 -10.90 -7.56
CA GLU A 68 -5.06 -10.41 -8.14
C GLU A 68 -5.67 -9.30 -7.28
N THR A 69 -5.55 -9.44 -5.97
CA THR A 69 -6.01 -8.49 -4.96
C THR A 69 -4.89 -8.14 -3.98
N ILE A 70 -4.79 -6.85 -3.65
CA ILE A 70 -3.79 -6.30 -2.74
C ILE A 70 -4.52 -5.75 -1.52
N THR A 71 -4.22 -6.32 -0.36
CA THR A 71 -4.78 -5.86 0.91
C THR A 71 -3.82 -4.89 1.60
N ILE A 72 -4.30 -3.68 1.90
CA ILE A 72 -3.63 -2.71 2.75
C ILE A 72 -4.16 -2.88 4.17
N TYR A 73 -3.25 -3.05 5.12
CA TYR A 73 -3.59 -3.24 6.52
C TYR A 73 -3.44 -1.94 7.33
N VAL A 74 -4.29 -1.77 8.34
CA VAL A 74 -4.16 -0.69 9.32
C VAL A 74 -2.90 -0.93 10.14
N LYS A 75 -2.03 0.08 10.24
CA LYS A 75 -0.87 0.03 11.11
C LYS A 75 -1.08 0.96 12.29
N ARG A 76 -1.55 0.38 13.42
CA ARG A 76 -1.67 1.11 14.68
C ARG A 76 -0.27 1.60 15.07
N ARG A 77 -0.09 2.92 15.17
CA ARG A 77 1.13 3.49 15.79
C ARG A 77 1.20 2.92 17.20
N ARG A 78 2.25 2.15 17.50
CA ARG A 78 2.61 1.88 18.89
C ARG A 78 2.97 3.25 19.48
N LYS A 79 2.13 3.75 20.40
CA LYS A 79 2.45 4.89 21.24
C LYS A 79 3.66 4.54 22.11
#